data_AF-A0A936MTL0-F1
#
_entry.id   AF-A0A936MTL0-F1
#
_cell.length_a   1.000
_cell.length_b   1.000
_cell.length_c   1.000
_cell.angle_alpha   90.00
_cell.angle_beta   90.00
_cell.angle_gamma   90.00
#
_symmetry.space_group_name_H-M   'P 1'
#
loop_
_entity.id
_entity.type
_entity.pdbx_description
1 polymer ?
#
loop_
_entity_poly.entity_id
_entity_poly.type
_entity_poly.pdbx_seq_one_letter_code
_entity_poly.pdbx_strand_id
1 'polypeptide(L)'
;MSNVLSFERRLSVLAALVNGNSERAVERMTDVNRRTIRKLALSLGENAIHLHNKIARNLSCPLVQLDEIWSFVRKKQSRVTAKEHAEGLGEAYTFVALDSGSRFVICWKVGKRNEESAKSFVKDLRSRLIVMPAMTSDGFAPYVSAVESSFGRTIDYAMTIKNYTKKGRRDDDYRYEPPRIKNGEGFITKKTVFGAPDLDSASTAYIERQNGTMRHLVGRIRRLCLAFSKDPRHHSAAIALGYLHYNMCHVISTLRVTPAMQLGVTDHVWDLRELLKNLLTAEPCPPPDVQPLASRKPEVAHRELPNGRGFLRAIDGGKSAAKAQPLIKPVKPEKGQLDLFDDETDE
;
A
#
# COMPACT_ATOMS: atom_id res chain seq x y z
N MET A 1 -17.21 32.51 26.73
CA MET A 1 -16.00 31.65 26.73
C MET A 1 -16.39 30.26 26.26
N SER A 2 -15.83 29.75 25.18
CA SER A 2 -16.05 28.36 24.78
C SER A 2 -15.45 27.46 25.87
N ASN A 3 -16.24 26.51 26.39
CA ASN A 3 -15.76 25.59 27.42
C ASN A 3 -14.86 24.55 26.73
N VAL A 4 -13.55 24.82 26.72
CA VAL A 4 -12.55 24.02 26.03
C VAL A 4 -12.08 22.91 26.95
N LEU A 5 -12.20 21.65 26.51
CA LEU A 5 -11.68 20.50 27.27
C LEU A 5 -10.20 20.68 27.61
N SER A 6 -9.82 20.37 28.85
CA SER A 6 -8.43 20.32 29.28
C SER A 6 -7.63 19.31 28.46
N PHE A 7 -6.31 19.52 28.40
CA PHE A 7 -5.41 18.64 27.67
C PHE A 7 -5.52 17.17 28.11
N GLU A 8 -5.54 16.90 29.41
CA GLU A 8 -5.66 15.54 29.95
C GLU A 8 -6.98 14.84 29.58
N ARG A 9 -8.09 15.59 29.55
CA ARG A 9 -9.37 15.03 29.10
C ARG A 9 -9.36 14.73 27.61
N ARG A 10 -8.77 15.60 26.78
CA ARG A 10 -8.57 15.33 25.36
C ARG A 10 -7.67 14.11 25.12
N LEU A 11 -6.62 13.95 25.92
CA LEU A 11 -5.70 12.81 25.87
C LEU A 11 -6.41 11.50 26.17
N SER A 12 -7.24 11.48 27.22
CA SER A 12 -8.07 10.32 27.56
C SER A 12 -9.05 9.95 26.44
N VAL A 13 -9.67 10.97 25.81
CA VAL A 13 -10.54 10.77 24.64
C VAL A 13 -9.76 10.22 23.45
N LEU A 14 -8.59 10.79 23.13
CA LEU A 14 -7.73 10.33 22.05
C LEU A 14 -7.33 8.86 22.26
N ALA A 15 -6.83 8.52 23.45
CA ALA A 15 -6.41 7.17 23.82
C ALA A 15 -7.53 6.15 23.60
N ALA A 16 -8.76 6.48 24.00
CA ALA A 16 -9.89 5.59 23.76
C ALA A 16 -10.25 5.47 22.28
N LEU A 17 -10.21 6.57 21.51
CA LEU A 17 -10.55 6.59 20.08
C LEU A 17 -9.57 5.77 19.23
N VAL A 18 -8.25 5.88 19.46
CA VAL A 18 -7.22 5.14 18.69
C VAL A 18 -7.17 3.65 19.05
N ASN A 19 -7.83 3.25 20.14
CA ASN A 19 -8.05 1.85 20.52
C ASN A 19 -9.41 1.30 20.04
N GLY A 20 -10.02 1.97 19.06
CA GLY A 20 -11.23 1.49 18.39
C GLY A 20 -12.51 1.56 19.21
N ASN A 21 -12.54 2.36 20.30
CA ASN A 21 -13.74 2.55 21.08
C ASN A 21 -14.77 3.43 20.36
N SER A 22 -16.06 3.11 20.51
CA SER A 22 -17.15 3.94 19.99
C SER A 22 -17.30 5.24 20.75
N GLU A 23 -17.80 6.31 20.13
CA GLU A 23 -18.06 7.59 20.82
C GLU A 23 -18.90 7.43 22.10
N ARG A 24 -19.81 6.44 22.13
CA ARG A 24 -20.62 6.12 23.32
C ARG A 24 -19.81 5.45 24.43
N ALA A 25 -18.87 4.58 24.07
CA ALA A 25 -17.97 3.98 25.04
C ALA A 25 -17.02 5.04 25.61
N VAL A 26 -16.47 5.90 24.76
CA VAL A 26 -15.61 7.02 25.19
C VAL A 26 -16.37 7.97 26.13
N GLU A 27 -17.63 8.30 25.84
CA GLU A 27 -18.49 9.11 26.73
C GLU A 27 -18.56 8.52 28.14
N ARG A 28 -18.84 7.21 28.25
CA ARG A 28 -18.90 6.53 29.56
C ARG A 28 -17.55 6.43 30.26
N MET A 29 -16.47 6.20 29.51
CA MET A 29 -15.13 6.04 30.08
C MET A 29 -14.52 7.36 30.56
N THR A 30 -14.84 8.46 29.90
CA THR A 30 -14.19 9.76 30.12
C THR A 30 -15.09 10.79 30.76
N ASP A 31 -16.38 10.48 30.93
CA ASP A 31 -17.42 11.41 31.39
C ASP A 31 -17.47 12.72 30.57
N VAL A 32 -17.13 12.63 29.29
CA VAL A 32 -17.19 13.74 28.34
C VAL A 32 -18.43 13.57 27.47
N ASN A 33 -19.22 14.65 27.33
CA ASN A 33 -20.40 14.64 26.46
C ASN A 33 -20.07 14.15 25.04
N ARG A 34 -20.87 13.23 24.51
CA ARG A 34 -20.67 12.64 23.18
C ARG A 34 -20.58 13.65 22.03
N ARG A 35 -21.29 14.78 22.09
CA ARG A 35 -21.20 15.82 21.05
C ARG A 35 -19.82 16.47 21.06
N THR A 36 -19.23 16.67 22.23
CA THR A 36 -17.88 17.19 22.39
C THR A 36 -16.84 16.20 21.89
N ILE A 37 -16.98 14.90 22.24
CA ILE A 37 -16.12 13.82 21.72
C ILE A 37 -16.18 13.80 20.19
N ARG A 38 -17.38 13.85 19.60
CA ARG A 38 -17.55 13.85 18.14
C ARG A 38 -16.83 15.02 17.46
N LYS A 39 -16.98 16.23 17.99
CA LYS A 39 -16.31 17.43 17.45
C LYS A 39 -14.79 17.31 17.57
N LEU A 40 -14.30 16.85 18.72
CA LEU A 40 -12.87 16.62 18.93
C LEU A 40 -12.32 15.54 17.98
N ALA A 41 -13.00 14.40 17.86
CA ALA A 41 -12.60 13.31 16.96
C ALA A 41 -12.53 13.75 15.49
N LEU A 42 -13.47 14.59 15.04
CA LEU A 42 -13.44 15.17 13.71
C LEU A 42 -12.23 16.08 13.53
N SER A 43 -12.03 17.04 14.43
CA SER A 43 -10.90 17.97 14.38
C SER A 43 -9.55 17.25 14.43
N LEU A 44 -9.38 16.27 15.33
CA LEU A 44 -8.15 15.47 15.40
C LEU A 44 -7.92 14.67 14.11
N GLY A 45 -8.96 14.11 13.52
CA GLY A 45 -8.83 13.36 12.26
C GLY A 45 -8.52 14.24 11.06
N GLU A 46 -9.07 15.44 10.98
CA GLU A 46 -8.73 16.41 9.93
C GLU A 46 -7.29 16.93 10.09
N ASN A 47 -6.90 17.22 11.32
CA ASN A 47 -5.53 17.59 11.64
C ASN A 47 -4.53 16.45 11.36
N ALA A 48 -4.96 15.19 11.51
CA ALA A 48 -4.14 14.04 11.14
C ALA A 48 -3.84 14.01 9.63
N ILE A 49 -4.79 14.43 8.77
CA ILE A 49 -4.56 14.55 7.33
C ILE A 49 -3.50 15.61 7.05
N HIS A 50 -3.62 16.79 7.66
CA HIS A 50 -2.65 17.88 7.47
C HIS A 50 -1.26 17.51 7.98
N LEU A 51 -1.18 16.89 9.15
CA LEU A 51 0.08 16.44 9.72
C LEU A 51 0.72 15.35 8.85
N HIS A 52 -0.05 14.37 8.37
CA HIS A 52 0.44 13.37 7.44
C HIS A 52 0.91 13.98 6.11
N ASN A 53 0.20 14.99 5.59
CA ASN A 53 0.62 15.72 4.40
C ASN A 53 1.95 16.44 4.58
N LYS A 54 2.25 16.94 5.79
CA LYS A 54 3.55 17.56 6.11
C LYS A 54 4.66 16.51 6.22
N ILE A 55 4.36 15.36 6.82
CA ILE A 55 5.33 14.33 7.17
C ILE A 55 5.67 13.42 5.97
N ALA A 56 4.66 12.89 5.28
CA ALA A 56 4.83 11.92 4.21
C ALA A 56 5.12 12.61 2.88
N ARG A 57 6.34 13.16 2.76
CA ARG A 57 6.87 13.83 1.57
C ARG A 57 8.26 13.29 1.23
N ASN A 58 8.62 13.30 -0.04
CA ASN A 58 9.95 12.94 -0.51
C ASN A 58 10.42 11.56 -0.01
N LEU A 59 9.52 10.58 -0.02
CA LEU A 59 9.76 9.27 0.58
C LEU A 59 10.52 8.35 -0.38
N SER A 60 11.47 7.62 0.18
CA SER A 60 12.21 6.56 -0.50
C SER A 60 11.60 5.19 -0.18
N CYS A 61 10.50 4.86 -0.86
CA CYS A 61 9.78 3.59 -0.67
C CYS A 61 9.90 2.72 -1.94
N PRO A 62 10.89 1.82 -2.04
CA PRO A 62 11.15 1.08 -3.28
C PRO A 62 10.18 -0.07 -3.54
N LEU A 63 9.44 -0.54 -2.53
CA LEU A 63 8.56 -1.71 -2.63
C LEU A 63 7.18 -1.38 -2.08
N VAL A 64 6.22 -1.07 -2.94
CA VAL A 64 4.89 -0.59 -2.50
C VAL A 64 3.81 -1.63 -2.74
N GLN A 65 3.00 -1.89 -1.71
CA GLN A 65 1.78 -2.71 -1.80
C GLN A 65 0.54 -1.84 -1.81
N LEU A 66 -0.45 -2.18 -2.64
CA LEU A 66 -1.75 -1.52 -2.72
C LEU A 66 -2.87 -2.53 -2.41
N ASP A 67 -3.88 -2.07 -1.67
CA ASP A 67 -5.08 -2.86 -1.35
C ASP A 67 -6.23 -1.92 -0.96
N GLU A 68 -7.44 -2.46 -0.85
CA GLU A 68 -8.61 -1.76 -0.35
C GLU A 68 -9.28 -2.43 0.86
N ILE A 69 -9.62 -1.62 1.85
CA ILE A 69 -10.44 -2.08 2.99
C ILE A 69 -11.89 -1.67 2.78
N TRP A 70 -12.78 -2.66 2.75
CA TRP A 70 -14.23 -2.43 2.73
C TRP A 70 -14.76 -1.93 4.09
N SER A 71 -15.66 -0.95 4.02
CA SER A 71 -16.56 -0.54 5.10
C SER A 71 -17.84 0.08 4.51
N PHE A 72 -18.71 0.63 5.36
CA PHE A 72 -19.88 1.38 4.89
C PHE A 72 -20.25 2.55 5.81
N VAL A 73 -20.97 3.50 5.23
CA VAL A 73 -21.51 4.69 5.90
C VAL A 73 -23.04 4.62 5.90
N ARG A 74 -23.61 4.69 7.10
CA ARG A 74 -25.04 4.73 7.45
C ARG A 74 -25.84 3.47 7.15
N LYS A 75 -25.74 2.93 5.94
CA LYS A 75 -26.47 1.73 5.50
C LYS A 75 -25.66 0.97 4.45
N LYS A 76 -25.94 -0.33 4.27
CA LYS A 76 -25.29 -1.15 3.23
C LYS A 76 -25.73 -0.71 1.83
N GLN A 77 -24.86 -0.90 0.83
CA GLN A 77 -25.07 -0.43 -0.54
C GLN A 77 -26.41 -0.85 -1.15
N SER A 78 -26.90 -2.06 -0.87
CA SER A 78 -28.19 -2.56 -1.37
C SER A 78 -29.42 -1.78 -0.91
N ARG A 79 -29.27 -0.86 0.06
CA ARG A 79 -30.36 -0.03 0.59
C ARG A 79 -30.19 1.46 0.28
N VAL A 80 -29.18 1.82 -0.52
CA VAL A 80 -28.81 3.20 -0.82
C VAL A 80 -29.53 3.64 -2.09
N THR A 81 -30.18 4.80 -2.03
CA THR A 81 -30.76 5.45 -3.22
C THR A 81 -29.68 6.18 -4.03
N ALA A 82 -29.95 6.49 -5.30
CA ALA A 82 -28.99 7.22 -6.15
C ALA A 82 -28.55 8.57 -5.54
N LYS A 83 -29.51 9.33 -4.97
CA LYS A 83 -29.24 10.59 -4.28
C LYS A 83 -28.30 10.41 -3.08
N GLU A 84 -28.60 9.44 -2.23
CA GLU A 84 -27.77 9.14 -1.05
C GLU A 84 -26.37 8.62 -1.43
N HIS A 85 -26.27 7.91 -2.56
CA HIS A 85 -24.97 7.45 -3.06
C HIS A 85 -24.08 8.63 -3.48
N ALA A 86 -24.66 9.63 -4.15
CA ALA A 86 -23.98 10.87 -4.52
C ALA A 86 -23.54 11.69 -3.28
N GLU A 87 -24.28 11.60 -2.18
CA GLU A 87 -23.90 12.17 -0.87
C GLU A 87 -22.82 11.35 -0.13
N GLY A 88 -22.32 10.27 -0.73
CA GLY A 88 -21.25 9.44 -0.18
C GLY A 88 -21.73 8.31 0.75
N LEU A 89 -23.04 8.10 0.92
CA LEU A 89 -23.58 7.00 1.72
C LEU A 89 -23.40 5.64 1.03
N GLY A 90 -23.51 4.56 1.80
CA GLY A 90 -23.31 3.20 1.29
C GLY A 90 -21.91 2.69 1.50
N GLU A 91 -21.42 1.93 0.53
CA GLU A 91 -20.07 1.41 0.57
C GLU A 91 -19.01 2.51 0.59
N ALA A 92 -18.00 2.32 1.42
CA ALA A 92 -16.84 3.20 1.54
C ALA A 92 -15.59 2.32 1.62
N TYR A 93 -14.79 2.39 0.56
CA TYR A 93 -13.52 1.67 0.47
C TYR A 93 -12.39 2.61 0.84
N THR A 94 -11.47 2.12 1.66
CA THR A 94 -10.22 2.80 1.97
C THR A 94 -9.12 2.16 1.14
N PHE A 95 -8.71 2.82 0.06
CA PHE A 95 -7.51 2.49 -0.69
C PHE A 95 -6.31 2.86 0.16
N VAL A 96 -5.30 1.99 0.24
CA VAL A 96 -4.10 2.24 1.03
C VAL A 96 -2.85 1.80 0.29
N ALA A 97 -1.77 2.59 0.42
CA ALA A 97 -0.45 2.26 -0.08
C ALA A 97 0.50 2.07 1.10
N LEU A 98 1.18 0.94 1.11
CA LEU A 98 2.11 0.55 2.17
C LEU A 98 3.51 0.35 1.57
N ASP A 99 4.54 0.95 2.16
CA ASP A 99 5.90 0.52 1.90
C ASP A 99 6.16 -0.82 2.59
N SER A 100 6.62 -1.80 1.83
CA SER A 100 6.90 -3.12 2.38
C SER A 100 8.03 -3.01 3.39
N GLY A 101 9.20 -2.46 3.06
CA GLY A 101 10.36 -2.48 3.96
C GLY A 101 10.08 -1.91 5.34
N SER A 102 9.52 -0.70 5.38
CA SER A 102 9.23 0.03 6.61
C SER A 102 7.87 -0.26 7.24
N ARG A 103 6.94 -0.87 6.48
CA ARG A 103 5.50 -0.95 6.82
C ARG A 103 4.85 0.43 6.98
N PHE A 104 5.46 1.49 6.47
CA PHE A 104 4.89 2.82 6.54
C PHE A 104 3.72 2.94 5.57
N VAL A 105 2.58 3.41 6.08
CA VAL A 105 1.45 3.75 5.22
C VAL A 105 1.73 5.09 4.56
N ILE A 106 2.03 5.05 3.26
CA ILE A 106 2.46 6.21 2.47
C ILE A 106 1.27 7.15 2.26
N CYS A 107 0.13 6.60 1.86
CA CYS A 107 -1.10 7.35 1.67
C CYS A 107 -2.33 6.44 1.76
N TRP A 108 -3.49 7.09 1.89
CA TRP A 108 -4.79 6.43 1.83
C TRP A 108 -5.82 7.35 1.19
N LYS A 109 -6.88 6.74 0.66
CA LYS A 109 -8.05 7.48 0.18
C LYS A 109 -9.32 6.72 0.54
N VAL A 110 -10.24 7.40 1.22
CA VAL A 110 -11.61 6.91 1.37
C VAL A 110 -12.41 7.34 0.14
N GLY A 111 -13.08 6.39 -0.50
CA GLY A 111 -13.88 6.63 -1.69
C GLY A 111 -14.80 5.48 -2.06
N LYS A 112 -15.36 5.54 -3.26
CA LYS A 112 -16.09 4.41 -3.86
C LYS A 112 -15.09 3.47 -4.53
N ARG A 113 -15.42 2.19 -4.68
CA ARG A 113 -14.56 1.24 -5.41
C ARG A 113 -14.73 1.41 -6.91
N ASN A 114 -14.18 2.50 -7.43
CA ASN A 114 -14.28 2.93 -8.83
C ASN A 114 -12.94 3.49 -9.33
N GLU A 115 -12.88 3.75 -10.64
CA GLU A 115 -11.67 4.24 -11.30
C GLU A 115 -11.25 5.65 -10.85
N GLU A 116 -12.21 6.54 -10.60
CA GLU A 116 -11.95 7.89 -10.12
C GLU A 116 -11.21 7.87 -8.77
N SER A 117 -11.67 7.04 -7.83
CA SER A 117 -11.03 6.91 -6.52
C SER A 117 -9.63 6.30 -6.66
N ALA A 118 -9.48 5.27 -7.49
CA ALA A 118 -8.17 4.65 -7.76
C ALA A 118 -7.18 5.65 -8.36
N LYS A 119 -7.57 6.42 -9.39
CA LYS A 119 -6.72 7.44 -10.01
C LYS A 119 -6.31 8.53 -9.03
N SER A 120 -7.25 9.05 -8.25
CA SER A 120 -6.94 10.07 -7.23
C SER A 120 -6.02 9.53 -6.13
N PHE A 121 -6.18 8.28 -5.73
CA PHE A 121 -5.33 7.62 -4.74
C PHE A 121 -3.90 7.41 -5.26
N VAL A 122 -3.74 6.86 -6.46
CA VAL A 122 -2.41 6.62 -7.04
C VAL A 122 -1.71 7.94 -7.39
N LYS A 123 -2.45 9.00 -7.74
CA LYS A 123 -1.89 10.35 -7.91
C LYS A 123 -1.32 10.90 -6.61
N ASP A 124 -2.00 10.71 -5.47
CA ASP A 124 -1.47 11.10 -4.15
C ASP A 124 -0.27 10.23 -3.74
N LEU A 125 -0.28 8.93 -4.05
CA LEU A 125 0.90 8.08 -3.87
C LEU A 125 2.10 8.63 -4.65
N ARG A 126 1.88 8.98 -5.93
CA ARG A 126 2.93 9.49 -6.81
C ARG A 126 3.56 10.77 -6.27
N SER A 127 2.78 11.68 -5.70
CA SER A 127 3.31 12.96 -5.22
C SER A 127 4.14 12.85 -3.94
N ARG A 128 4.12 11.69 -3.27
CA ARG A 128 4.87 11.45 -2.02
C ARG A 128 6.23 10.78 -2.24
N LEU A 129 6.46 10.19 -3.41
CA LEU A 129 7.66 9.38 -3.70
C LEU A 129 8.70 10.16 -4.52
N ILE A 130 9.98 9.90 -4.25
CA ILE A 130 11.14 10.41 -5.01
C ILE A 130 11.94 9.31 -5.72
N VAL A 131 11.58 8.05 -5.54
CA VAL A 131 12.16 6.89 -6.23
C VAL A 131 11.06 6.09 -6.90
N MET A 132 11.35 5.57 -8.09
CA MET A 132 10.45 4.69 -8.82
C MET A 132 10.24 3.39 -8.02
N PRO A 133 9.02 3.10 -7.52
CA PRO A 133 8.76 1.89 -6.76
C PRO A 133 8.57 0.69 -7.69
N ALA A 134 8.86 -0.51 -7.20
CA ALA A 134 8.16 -1.71 -7.67
C ALA A 134 6.84 -1.83 -6.91
N MET A 135 5.75 -2.11 -7.63
CA MET A 135 4.40 -2.14 -7.07
C MET A 135 3.78 -3.54 -7.13
N THR A 136 3.02 -3.88 -6.10
CA THR A 136 2.12 -5.05 -6.11
C THR A 136 0.74 -4.66 -5.61
N SER A 137 -0.32 -5.07 -6.29
CA SER A 137 -1.71 -4.91 -5.82
C SER A 137 -2.49 -6.20 -5.90
N ASP A 138 -3.74 -6.17 -5.43
CA ASP A 138 -4.73 -7.19 -5.78
C ASP A 138 -5.17 -7.08 -7.26
N GLY A 139 -6.08 -7.97 -7.68
CA GLY A 139 -6.64 -8.01 -9.03
C GLY A 139 -7.69 -6.93 -9.35
N PHE A 140 -7.68 -5.77 -8.70
CA PHE A 140 -8.63 -4.70 -9.00
C PHE A 140 -8.24 -3.95 -10.29
N ALA A 141 -8.99 -4.20 -11.37
CA ALA A 141 -8.67 -3.71 -12.72
C ALA A 141 -8.38 -2.19 -12.81
N PRO A 142 -9.08 -1.29 -12.10
CA PRO A 142 -8.79 0.15 -12.14
C PRO A 142 -7.41 0.57 -11.63
N TYR A 143 -6.68 -0.27 -10.88
CA TYR A 143 -5.29 0.04 -10.54
C TYR A 143 -4.39 0.08 -11.79
N VAL A 144 -4.68 -0.71 -12.83
CA VAL A 144 -3.87 -0.72 -14.06
C VAL A 144 -3.84 0.68 -14.69
N SER A 145 -5.00 1.29 -14.93
CA SER A 145 -5.08 2.62 -15.55
C SER A 145 -4.55 3.71 -14.61
N ALA A 146 -4.78 3.59 -13.30
CA ALA A 146 -4.30 4.56 -12.31
C ALA A 146 -2.76 4.57 -12.18
N VAL A 147 -2.14 3.39 -12.17
CA VAL A 147 -0.67 3.23 -12.14
C VAL A 147 -0.07 3.73 -13.44
N GLU A 148 -0.61 3.33 -14.59
CA GLU A 148 -0.14 3.79 -15.90
C GLU A 148 -0.16 5.31 -16.00
N SER A 149 -1.25 5.97 -15.58
CA SER A 149 -1.37 7.43 -15.67
C SER A 149 -0.41 8.19 -14.76
N SER A 150 0.05 7.58 -13.65
CA SER A 150 0.83 8.29 -12.63
C SER A 150 2.32 7.96 -12.68
N PHE A 151 2.67 6.74 -13.08
CA PHE A 151 4.05 6.22 -13.08
C PHE A 151 4.53 5.81 -14.49
N GLY A 152 3.63 5.73 -15.47
CA GLY A 152 3.94 5.18 -16.80
C GLY A 152 4.05 3.65 -16.80
N ARG A 153 4.38 3.08 -17.96
CA ARG A 153 4.50 1.62 -18.14
C ARG A 153 5.90 1.07 -17.89
N THR A 154 6.85 1.95 -17.56
CA THR A 154 8.24 1.57 -17.23
C THR A 154 8.38 1.09 -15.78
N ILE A 155 7.34 1.24 -14.98
CA ILE A 155 7.28 0.72 -13.63
C ILE A 155 7.16 -0.80 -13.60
N ASP A 156 7.86 -1.42 -12.66
CA ASP A 156 7.69 -2.83 -12.34
C ASP A 156 6.40 -2.99 -11.52
N TYR A 157 5.34 -3.49 -12.15
CA TYR A 157 4.03 -3.63 -11.52
C TYR A 157 3.43 -5.01 -11.75
N ALA A 158 3.12 -5.69 -10.63
CA ALA A 158 2.47 -6.99 -10.62
C ALA A 158 1.12 -6.96 -9.87
N MET A 159 0.21 -7.85 -10.27
CA MET A 159 -1.02 -8.13 -9.53
C MET A 159 -0.97 -9.52 -8.92
N THR A 160 -1.40 -9.62 -7.68
CA THR A 160 -1.60 -10.88 -6.95
C THR A 160 -3.10 -11.18 -6.90
N ILE A 161 -3.56 -12.11 -7.73
CA ILE A 161 -4.97 -12.46 -7.90
C ILE A 161 -5.27 -13.69 -7.04
N LYS A 162 -6.23 -13.56 -6.11
CA LYS A 162 -6.71 -14.68 -5.29
C LYS A 162 -7.87 -15.38 -5.99
N ASN A 163 -7.68 -16.66 -6.28
CA ASN A 163 -8.65 -17.49 -7.00
C ASN A 163 -9.60 -18.18 -6.01
N TYR A 164 -10.73 -17.52 -5.73
CA TYR A 164 -11.81 -18.11 -4.95
C TYR A 164 -12.78 -18.88 -5.86
N THR A 165 -13.30 -20.02 -5.38
CA THR A 165 -14.39 -20.74 -6.06
C THR A 165 -15.71 -20.62 -5.34
N LYS A 166 -16.80 -20.67 -6.12
CA LYS A 166 -18.18 -20.68 -5.61
C LYS A 166 -18.66 -22.08 -5.19
N LYS A 167 -17.90 -23.15 -5.49
CA LYS A 167 -18.26 -24.53 -5.12
C LYS A 167 -18.00 -24.73 -3.63
N GLY A 168 -19.01 -24.55 -2.79
CA GLY A 168 -18.89 -24.71 -1.33
C GLY A 168 -18.29 -26.08 -0.97
N ARG A 169 -17.28 -26.08 -0.10
CA ARG A 169 -16.90 -27.31 0.63
C ARG A 169 -17.98 -27.62 1.66
N ARG A 170 -18.28 -28.91 1.84
CA ARG A 170 -19.17 -29.45 2.88
C ARG A 170 -18.44 -29.75 4.20
N ASP A 171 -17.23 -29.21 4.40
CA ASP A 171 -16.47 -29.44 5.63
C ASP A 171 -16.64 -28.28 6.61
N ASP A 172 -16.95 -28.62 7.86
CA ASP A 172 -17.27 -27.69 8.94
C ASP A 172 -16.12 -26.72 9.30
N ASP A 173 -14.89 -27.04 8.89
CA ASP A 173 -13.65 -26.35 9.29
C ASP A 173 -13.39 -25.02 8.54
N TYR A 174 -14.13 -24.75 7.46
CA TYR A 174 -13.98 -23.54 6.63
C TYR A 174 -15.26 -22.70 6.51
N ARG A 175 -16.12 -22.73 7.54
CA ARG A 175 -17.46 -22.10 7.54
C ARG A 175 -17.50 -20.61 7.17
N TYR A 176 -16.40 -19.87 7.34
CA TYR A 176 -16.33 -18.42 7.11
C TYR A 176 -15.47 -18.00 5.89
N GLU A 177 -14.89 -18.96 5.14
CA GLU A 177 -14.05 -18.65 3.98
C GLU A 177 -14.52 -19.37 2.71
N PRO A 178 -14.61 -18.67 1.56
CA PRO A 178 -14.85 -19.33 0.29
C PRO A 178 -13.69 -20.26 -0.09
N PRO A 179 -13.95 -21.41 -0.73
CA PRO A 179 -12.93 -22.40 -1.03
C PRO A 179 -11.79 -21.84 -1.88
N ARG A 180 -10.58 -22.20 -1.45
CA ARG A 180 -9.30 -21.85 -2.06
C ARG A 180 -8.90 -23.00 -2.95
N ILE A 181 -9.24 -22.94 -4.25
CA ILE A 181 -8.72 -23.71 -5.40
C ILE A 181 -9.77 -23.57 -6.49
N LYS A 182 -9.34 -23.08 -7.65
CA LYS A 182 -10.08 -23.17 -8.91
C LYS A 182 -9.37 -24.19 -9.79
N ASN A 183 -10.04 -25.30 -10.10
CA ASN A 183 -9.66 -26.23 -11.18
C ASN A 183 -8.17 -26.67 -11.20
N GLY A 184 -7.55 -26.96 -10.05
CA GLY A 184 -6.14 -27.40 -9.99
C GLY A 184 -5.08 -26.30 -10.12
N GLU A 185 -5.48 -25.05 -10.35
CA GLU A 185 -4.60 -23.89 -10.25
C GLU A 185 -4.42 -23.48 -8.78
N GLY A 186 -3.22 -23.02 -8.42
CA GLY A 186 -2.91 -22.51 -7.09
C GLY A 186 -3.86 -21.40 -6.64
N PHE A 187 -4.02 -21.24 -5.31
CA PHE A 187 -4.90 -20.22 -4.73
C PHE A 187 -4.52 -18.78 -5.16
N ILE A 188 -3.24 -18.55 -5.44
CA ILE A 188 -2.71 -17.24 -5.83
C ILE A 188 -2.14 -17.34 -7.24
N THR A 189 -2.59 -16.47 -8.13
CA THR A 189 -1.98 -16.22 -9.44
C THR A 189 -1.30 -14.86 -9.43
N LYS A 190 -0.01 -14.82 -9.71
CA LYS A 190 0.74 -13.57 -9.85
C LYS A 190 0.89 -13.25 -11.33
N LYS A 191 0.62 -12.00 -11.72
CA LYS A 191 0.65 -11.56 -13.11
C LYS A 191 1.42 -10.26 -13.24
N THR A 192 2.38 -10.22 -14.16
CA THR A 192 3.02 -8.98 -14.62
C THR A 192 2.02 -8.12 -15.38
N VAL A 193 1.91 -6.85 -14.99
CA VAL A 193 1.09 -5.84 -15.67
C VAL A 193 1.97 -4.91 -16.50
N PHE A 194 2.99 -4.33 -15.88
CA PHE A 194 3.97 -3.44 -16.52
C PHE A 194 5.39 -3.80 -16.07
N GLY A 195 6.38 -3.41 -16.88
CA GLY A 195 7.80 -3.64 -16.58
C GLY A 195 8.19 -5.12 -16.49
N ALA A 196 9.19 -5.40 -15.66
CA ALA A 196 9.72 -6.73 -15.37
C ALA A 196 9.79 -6.94 -13.84
N PRO A 197 8.64 -6.95 -13.13
CA PRO A 197 8.58 -7.16 -11.69
C PRO A 197 9.06 -8.56 -11.34
N ASP A 198 9.72 -8.66 -10.19
CA ASP A 198 10.01 -9.95 -9.57
C ASP A 198 8.71 -10.55 -9.00
N LEU A 199 8.20 -11.58 -9.67
CA LEU A 199 6.97 -12.24 -9.27
C LEU A 199 7.15 -13.07 -7.99
N ASP A 200 8.36 -13.52 -7.64
CA ASP A 200 8.54 -14.34 -6.44
C ASP A 200 8.33 -13.49 -5.18
N SER A 201 8.85 -12.27 -5.17
CA SER A 201 8.63 -11.29 -4.10
C SER A 201 7.30 -10.54 -4.16
N ALA A 202 6.59 -10.55 -5.29
CA ALA A 202 5.27 -9.92 -5.41
C ALA A 202 4.26 -10.55 -4.44
N SER A 203 3.81 -9.79 -3.44
CA SER A 203 2.89 -10.25 -2.40
C SER A 203 2.09 -9.07 -1.83
N THR A 204 0.92 -9.37 -1.25
CA THR A 204 0.05 -8.42 -0.53
C THR A 204 -0.02 -8.72 0.98
N ALA A 205 0.84 -9.61 1.48
CA ALA A 205 0.73 -10.09 2.87
C ALA A 205 0.87 -8.98 3.93
N TYR A 206 1.73 -7.98 3.69
CA TYR A 206 1.98 -6.92 4.67
C TYR A 206 0.84 -5.93 4.73
N ILE A 207 0.30 -5.53 3.57
CA ILE A 207 -0.89 -4.67 3.52
C ILE A 207 -2.12 -5.38 4.07
N GLU A 208 -2.27 -6.69 3.87
CA GLU A 208 -3.35 -7.46 4.47
C GLU A 208 -3.25 -7.51 6.01
N ARG A 209 -2.04 -7.70 6.54
CA ARG A 209 -1.79 -7.62 7.99
C ARG A 209 -2.05 -6.22 8.53
N GLN A 210 -1.67 -5.20 7.79
CA GLN A 210 -1.91 -3.80 8.13
C GLN A 210 -3.41 -3.51 8.18
N ASN A 211 -4.18 -3.98 7.19
CA ASN A 211 -5.64 -3.91 7.15
C ASN A 211 -6.27 -4.59 8.37
N GLY A 212 -5.73 -5.72 8.82
CA GLY A 212 -6.11 -6.36 10.08
C GLY A 212 -5.85 -5.49 11.31
N THR A 213 -4.71 -4.80 11.36
CA THR A 213 -4.36 -3.86 12.44
C THR A 213 -5.31 -2.67 12.46
N MET A 214 -5.61 -2.08 11.30
CA MET A 214 -6.53 -0.96 11.17
C MET A 214 -7.95 -1.30 11.67
N ARG A 215 -8.41 -2.55 11.51
CA ARG A 215 -9.70 -2.98 12.07
C ARG A 215 -9.73 -2.99 13.61
N HIS A 216 -8.58 -3.15 14.25
CA HIS A 216 -8.48 -3.05 15.71
C HIS A 216 -8.48 -1.59 16.16
N LEU A 217 -7.62 -0.77 15.54
CA LEU A 217 -7.45 0.66 15.86
C LEU A 217 -8.68 1.50 15.51
N VAL A 218 -9.35 1.19 14.40
CA VAL A 218 -10.48 1.95 13.87
C VAL A 218 -11.74 1.10 13.95
N GLY A 219 -12.44 1.18 15.09
CA GLY A 219 -13.59 0.31 15.38
C GLY A 219 -14.71 0.36 14.33
N ARG A 220 -14.88 1.49 13.64
CA ARG A 220 -15.89 1.74 12.59
C ARG A 220 -15.68 0.99 11.27
N ILE A 221 -14.58 0.24 11.12
CA ILE A 221 -14.31 -0.63 9.95
C ILE A 221 -14.17 -2.12 10.33
N ARG A 222 -14.57 -2.50 11.55
CA ARG A 222 -14.60 -3.91 11.97
C ARG A 222 -15.55 -4.71 11.10
N ARG A 223 -15.11 -5.90 10.68
CA ARG A 223 -15.90 -6.81 9.84
C ARG A 223 -16.86 -7.62 10.72
N LEU A 224 -17.99 -8.02 10.15
CA LEU A 224 -18.98 -8.91 10.79
C LEU A 224 -19.51 -8.40 12.15
N CYS A 225 -19.53 -7.08 12.34
CA CYS A 225 -20.05 -6.42 13.53
C CYS A 225 -20.89 -5.20 13.13
N LEU A 226 -21.78 -4.75 14.02
CA LEU A 226 -22.57 -3.53 13.84
C LEU A 226 -21.75 -2.27 14.14
N ALA A 227 -20.64 -2.10 13.43
CA ALA A 227 -19.75 -0.94 13.55
C ALA A 227 -19.64 -0.23 12.21
N PHE A 228 -20.15 1.00 12.14
CA PHE A 228 -20.17 1.82 10.93
C PHE A 228 -20.23 3.31 11.28
N SER A 229 -19.84 4.16 10.33
CA SER A 229 -19.96 5.62 10.47
C SER A 229 -21.33 6.08 10.00
N LYS A 230 -21.85 7.15 10.58
CA LYS A 230 -23.13 7.75 10.13
C LYS A 230 -22.95 8.83 9.08
N ASP A 231 -21.74 9.37 9.00
CA ASP A 231 -21.37 10.52 8.19
C ASP A 231 -20.03 10.24 7.48
N PRO A 232 -19.90 10.53 6.16
CA PRO A 232 -18.69 10.25 5.40
C PRO A 232 -17.47 11.07 5.85
N ARG A 233 -17.65 12.34 6.22
CA ARG A 233 -16.56 13.22 6.67
C ARG A 233 -15.97 12.70 7.98
N HIS A 234 -16.83 12.32 8.92
CA HIS A 234 -16.40 11.66 10.16
C HIS A 234 -15.74 10.30 9.91
N HIS A 235 -16.14 9.57 8.86
CA HIS A 235 -15.50 8.31 8.50
C HIS A 235 -14.05 8.53 8.07
N SER A 236 -13.83 9.43 7.11
CA SER A 236 -12.49 9.79 6.61
C SER A 236 -11.58 10.32 7.72
N ALA A 237 -12.09 11.19 8.59
CA ALA A 237 -11.33 11.74 9.71
C ALA A 237 -10.80 10.65 10.66
N ALA A 238 -11.63 9.66 10.99
CA ALA A 238 -11.20 8.59 11.89
C ALA A 238 -10.25 7.58 11.24
N ILE A 239 -10.37 7.37 9.93
CA ILE A 239 -9.38 6.59 9.18
C ILE A 239 -8.02 7.30 9.20
N ALA A 240 -8.01 8.61 8.96
CA ALA A 240 -6.80 9.41 8.99
C ALA A 240 -6.12 9.39 10.37
N LEU A 241 -6.90 9.57 11.44
CA LEU A 241 -6.38 9.47 12.81
C LEU A 241 -5.77 8.09 13.09
N GLY A 242 -6.42 7.02 12.62
CA GLY A 242 -5.93 5.65 12.77
C GLY A 242 -4.61 5.40 12.06
N TYR A 243 -4.46 5.85 10.80
CA TYR A 243 -3.23 5.66 10.04
C TYR A 243 -2.07 6.50 10.58
N LEU A 244 -2.32 7.74 11.01
CA LEU A 244 -1.28 8.55 11.62
C LEU A 244 -0.80 7.92 12.94
N HIS A 245 -1.72 7.48 13.80
CA HIS A 245 -1.38 6.75 15.03
C HIS A 245 -0.60 5.47 14.72
N TYR A 246 -1.00 4.71 13.69
CA TYR A 246 -0.28 3.53 13.24
C TYR A 246 1.17 3.86 12.83
N ASN A 247 1.37 4.88 11.99
CA ASN A 247 2.70 5.23 11.52
C ASN A 247 3.63 5.74 12.64
N MET A 248 3.11 6.59 13.55
CA MET A 248 3.94 7.32 14.52
C MET A 248 4.06 6.65 15.90
N CYS A 249 3.04 5.90 16.33
CA CYS A 249 2.95 5.38 17.71
C CYS A 249 2.95 3.85 17.79
N HIS A 250 2.51 3.14 16.75
CA HIS A 250 2.34 1.69 16.82
C HIS A 250 3.64 0.95 16.52
N VAL A 251 4.25 0.35 17.55
CA VAL A 251 5.43 -0.50 17.40
C VAL A 251 5.05 -1.83 16.74
N ILE A 252 5.64 -2.12 15.59
CA ILE A 252 5.44 -3.39 14.90
C ILE A 252 6.37 -4.43 15.51
N SER A 253 5.82 -5.50 16.08
CA SER A 253 6.61 -6.51 16.81
C SER A 253 7.76 -7.12 15.99
N THR A 254 7.57 -7.31 14.68
CA THR A 254 8.61 -7.86 13.79
C THR A 254 9.70 -6.86 13.42
N LEU A 255 9.41 -5.54 13.46
CA LEU A 255 10.40 -4.48 13.26
C LEU A 255 11.00 -3.99 14.58
N ARG A 256 10.30 -4.17 15.70
CA ARG A 256 10.60 -3.64 17.04
C ARG A 256 10.63 -2.10 17.12
N VAL A 257 10.24 -1.42 16.05
CA VAL A 257 10.11 0.04 15.93
C VAL A 257 8.78 0.41 15.27
N THR A 258 8.45 1.70 15.23
CA THR A 258 7.30 2.19 14.47
C THR A 258 7.61 2.25 12.97
N PRO A 259 6.60 2.25 12.10
CA PRO A 259 6.81 2.45 10.67
C PRO A 259 7.54 3.74 10.32
N ALA A 260 7.20 4.84 11.00
CA ALA A 260 7.85 6.12 10.78
C ALA A 260 9.34 6.09 11.17
N MET A 261 9.69 5.41 12.26
CA MET A 261 11.08 5.21 12.64
C MET A 261 11.84 4.35 11.61
N GLN A 262 11.23 3.24 11.17
CA GLN A 262 11.87 2.36 10.20
C GLN A 262 12.12 3.05 8.85
N LEU A 263 11.25 4.00 8.47
CA LEU A 263 11.42 4.82 7.26
C LEU A 263 12.37 6.01 7.46
N GLY A 264 12.78 6.33 8.69
CA GLY A 264 13.60 7.50 9.01
C GLY A 264 12.84 8.83 9.03
N VAL A 265 11.52 8.78 9.14
CA VAL A 265 10.64 9.96 9.27
C VAL A 265 10.76 10.60 10.65
N THR A 266 11.07 9.80 11.66
CA THR A 266 11.30 10.21 13.05
C THR A 266 12.32 9.27 13.68
N ASP A 267 12.95 9.67 14.76
CA ASP A 267 13.99 8.92 15.47
C ASP A 267 13.48 8.25 16.76
N HIS A 268 12.21 8.45 17.13
CA HIS A 268 11.63 7.89 18.35
C HIS A 268 10.15 7.52 18.17
N VAL A 269 9.64 6.73 19.13
CA VAL A 269 8.21 6.39 19.21
C VAL A 269 7.47 7.58 19.81
N TRP A 270 6.47 8.11 19.10
CA TRP A 270 5.61 9.13 19.67
C TRP A 270 4.70 8.53 20.72
N ASP A 271 4.66 9.15 21.91
CA ASP A 271 3.61 8.85 22.87
C ASP A 271 2.29 9.55 22.50
N LEU A 272 1.20 9.23 23.21
CA LEU A 272 -0.11 9.82 22.91
C LEU A 272 -0.18 11.31 23.26
N ARG A 273 0.66 11.81 24.18
CA ARG A 273 0.70 13.22 24.58
C ARG A 273 1.36 14.04 23.48
N GLU A 274 2.46 13.56 22.93
CA GLU A 274 3.12 14.13 21.77
C GLU A 274 2.23 14.09 20.53
N LEU A 275 1.60 12.94 20.24
CA LEU A 275 0.65 12.83 19.13
C LEU A 275 -0.49 13.87 19.29
N LEU A 276 -1.09 13.98 20.47
CA LEU A 276 -2.14 14.96 20.72
C LEU A 276 -1.63 16.39 20.53
N LYS A 277 -0.46 16.72 21.06
CA LYS A 277 0.15 18.05 20.92
C LYS A 277 0.30 18.41 19.44
N ASN A 278 0.94 17.53 18.66
CA ASN A 278 1.16 17.75 17.23
C ASN A 278 -0.15 17.84 16.45
N LEU A 279 -1.16 17.03 16.80
CA LEU A 279 -2.50 17.13 16.20
C LEU A 279 -3.16 18.47 16.51
N LEU A 280 -3.05 18.99 17.72
CA LEU A 280 -3.68 20.25 18.11
C LEU A 280 -3.00 21.48 17.49
N THR A 281 -1.72 21.37 17.13
CA THR A 281 -0.92 22.45 16.50
C THR A 281 -0.70 22.22 15.00
N ALA A 282 -1.38 21.25 14.39
CA ALA A 282 -1.23 20.97 12.97
C ALA A 282 -1.88 22.09 12.16
N GLU A 283 -1.06 22.83 11.40
CA GLU A 283 -1.53 23.82 10.46
C GLU A 283 -2.10 23.15 9.20
N PRO A 284 -3.12 23.75 8.54
CA PRO A 284 -3.65 23.24 7.27
C PRO A 284 -2.54 23.04 6.24
N CYS A 285 -2.32 21.79 5.85
CA CYS A 285 -1.32 21.40 4.86
C CYS A 285 -1.99 20.63 3.72
N PRO A 286 -1.89 21.08 2.46
CA PRO A 286 -2.38 20.35 1.31
C PRO A 286 -1.47 19.14 1.00
N PRO A 287 -1.93 18.19 0.17
CA PRO A 287 -1.08 17.12 -0.34
C PRO A 287 0.21 17.67 -0.99
N PRO A 288 1.32 16.91 -0.97
CA PRO A 288 2.56 17.34 -1.60
C PRO A 288 2.44 17.42 -3.12
N ASP A 289 3.30 18.25 -3.70
CA ASP A 289 3.49 18.37 -5.14
C ASP A 289 4.40 17.25 -5.68
N VAL A 290 4.15 16.85 -6.92
CA VAL A 290 4.90 15.78 -7.58
C VAL A 290 6.36 16.17 -7.79
N GLN A 291 7.26 15.38 -7.21
CA GLN A 291 8.70 15.49 -7.45
C GLN A 291 9.17 14.51 -8.53
N PRO A 292 10.27 14.80 -9.27
CA PRO A 292 10.88 13.84 -10.19
C PRO A 292 11.24 12.52 -9.49
N LEU A 293 11.06 11.39 -10.18
CA LEU A 293 11.49 10.09 -9.66
C LEU A 293 12.91 9.79 -10.10
N ALA A 294 13.76 9.42 -9.15
CA ALA A 294 14.98 8.70 -9.44
C ALA A 294 14.62 7.30 -9.98
N SER A 295 15.28 6.92 -11.08
CA SER A 295 15.15 5.58 -11.64
C SER A 295 15.83 4.56 -10.71
N ARG A 296 15.21 3.39 -10.53
CA ARG A 296 15.84 2.28 -9.82
C ARG A 296 16.90 1.67 -10.72
N LYS A 297 18.16 1.63 -10.27
CA LYS A 297 19.20 0.86 -10.95
C LYS A 297 18.88 -0.63 -10.83
N PRO A 298 18.75 -1.39 -11.93
CA PRO A 298 18.52 -2.82 -11.87
C PRO A 298 19.68 -3.53 -11.19
N GLU A 299 19.37 -4.50 -10.33
CA GLU A 299 20.39 -5.37 -9.69
C GLU A 299 20.97 -6.39 -10.69
N VAL A 300 20.22 -6.70 -11.75
CA VAL A 300 20.64 -7.60 -12.83
C VAL A 300 21.32 -6.84 -13.98
N ALA A 301 21.95 -7.58 -14.90
CA ALA A 301 22.61 -7.02 -16.07
C ALA A 301 21.68 -6.05 -16.83
N HIS A 302 22.19 -4.84 -17.05
CA HIS A 302 21.40 -3.77 -17.65
C HIS A 302 22.25 -2.82 -18.49
N ARG A 303 21.59 -2.10 -19.39
CA ARG A 303 22.16 -1.00 -20.17
C ARG A 303 21.39 0.28 -19.89
N GLU A 304 22.11 1.36 -19.61
CA GLU A 304 21.49 2.69 -19.46
C GLU A 304 20.90 3.18 -20.77
N LEU A 305 19.69 3.75 -20.71
CA LEU A 305 19.07 4.43 -21.83
C LEU A 305 19.68 5.81 -22.02
N PRO A 306 19.79 6.31 -23.27
CA PRO A 306 20.24 7.67 -23.53
C PRO A 306 19.44 8.71 -22.73
N ASN A 307 20.10 9.80 -22.35
CA ASN A 307 19.52 10.93 -21.61
C ASN A 307 18.98 10.58 -20.22
N GLY A 308 19.52 9.54 -19.56
CA GLY A 308 19.17 9.19 -18.18
C GLY A 308 17.73 8.70 -17.99
N ARG A 309 17.07 8.27 -19.08
CA ARG A 309 15.64 7.88 -19.09
C ARG A 309 15.33 6.53 -18.44
N GLY A 310 16.33 5.87 -17.85
CA GLY A 310 16.19 4.58 -17.16
C GLY A 310 17.14 3.52 -17.71
N PHE A 311 16.75 2.25 -17.55
CA PHE A 311 17.61 1.10 -17.83
C PHE A 311 16.86 0.05 -18.66
N LEU A 312 17.54 -0.54 -19.65
CA LEU A 312 17.14 -1.79 -20.29
C LEU A 312 17.70 -2.94 -19.47
N ARG A 313 16.83 -3.76 -18.91
CA ARG A 313 17.19 -4.96 -18.16
C ARG A 313 17.29 -6.16 -19.10
N ALA A 314 18.37 -6.94 -18.99
CA ALA A 314 18.41 -8.27 -19.59
C ALA A 314 17.51 -9.20 -18.76
N ILE A 315 16.58 -9.87 -19.44
CA ILE A 315 15.71 -10.88 -18.87
C ILE A 315 16.05 -12.21 -19.53
N ASP A 316 16.39 -13.22 -18.73
CA ASP A 316 16.60 -14.58 -19.20
C ASP A 316 15.24 -15.19 -19.57
N GLY A 317 14.75 -14.89 -20.77
CA GLY A 317 13.35 -15.15 -21.10
C GLY A 317 12.96 -15.06 -22.57
N GLY A 318 13.91 -15.14 -23.49
CA GLY A 318 13.61 -15.31 -24.91
C GLY A 318 14.31 -16.55 -25.44
N LYS A 319 13.56 -17.57 -25.88
CA LYS A 319 14.01 -18.42 -26.99
C LYS A 319 14.08 -17.56 -28.26
N SER A 320 14.94 -16.57 -28.28
CA SER A 320 15.53 -16.17 -29.55
C SER A 320 16.62 -17.21 -29.76
N ALA A 321 16.42 -18.12 -30.71
CA ALA A 321 17.55 -18.87 -31.24
C ALA A 321 18.65 -17.85 -31.47
N ALA A 322 19.78 -17.98 -30.77
CA ALA A 322 20.96 -17.23 -31.13
C ALA A 322 21.08 -17.41 -32.63
N LYS A 323 21.03 -16.31 -33.41
CA LYS A 323 21.52 -16.41 -34.78
C LYS A 323 22.93 -16.92 -34.59
N ALA A 324 23.14 -18.19 -34.94
CA ALA A 324 24.46 -18.78 -34.95
C ALA A 324 25.33 -17.75 -35.65
N GLN A 325 26.34 -17.23 -34.95
CA GLN A 325 27.39 -16.52 -35.64
C GLN A 325 27.80 -17.46 -36.77
N PRO A 326 27.84 -17.01 -38.03
CA PRO A 326 28.25 -17.87 -39.12
C PRO A 326 29.58 -18.49 -38.68
N LEU A 327 29.58 -19.80 -38.50
CA LEU A 327 30.79 -20.55 -38.19
C LEU A 327 31.79 -20.12 -39.25
N ILE A 328 32.84 -19.43 -38.82
CA ILE A 328 34.01 -19.21 -39.67
C ILE A 328 34.46 -20.63 -40.00
N LYS A 329 34.21 -21.06 -41.24
CA LYS A 329 34.67 -22.37 -41.70
C LYS A 329 36.17 -22.38 -41.47
N PRO A 330 36.73 -23.38 -40.76
CA PRO A 330 38.17 -23.50 -40.67
C PRO A 330 38.71 -23.54 -42.09
N VAL A 331 39.63 -22.62 -42.37
CA VAL A 331 40.36 -22.61 -43.64
C VAL A 331 41.04 -23.96 -43.75
N LYS A 332 40.74 -24.72 -44.81
CA LYS A 332 41.47 -25.94 -45.11
C LYS A 332 42.96 -25.57 -45.23
N PRO A 333 43.86 -26.19 -44.47
CA PRO A 333 45.28 -25.97 -44.69
C PRO A 333 45.60 -26.34 -46.14
N GLU A 334 46.28 -25.44 -46.85
CA GLU A 334 46.83 -25.74 -48.17
C GLU A 334 47.84 -26.88 -48.03
N LYS A 335 47.78 -27.84 -48.97
CA LYS A 335 48.77 -28.91 -49.06
C LYS A 335 50.16 -28.28 -49.26
N GLY A 336 51.04 -28.36 -48.25
CA GLY A 336 52.46 -28.03 -48.47
C GLY A 336 53.29 -27.43 -47.33
N GLN A 337 52.89 -27.48 -46.06
CA GLN A 337 53.76 -27.11 -44.93
C GLN A 337 53.65 -28.19 -43.85
N LEU A 338 54.43 -29.26 -43.97
CA LEU A 338 55.75 -29.48 -43.36
C LEU A 338 55.65 -29.91 -41.89
N ASP A 339 55.79 -31.23 -41.76
CA ASP A 339 56.29 -32.00 -40.63
C ASP A 339 57.24 -31.21 -39.74
N LEU A 340 56.89 -31.10 -38.46
CA LEU A 340 57.81 -30.89 -37.35
C LEU A 340 57.06 -31.32 -36.09
N PHE A 341 57.68 -32.20 -35.30
CA PHE A 341 57.23 -32.74 -34.01
C PHE A 341 56.35 -34.00 -34.06
N ASP A 342 56.91 -35.09 -34.55
CA ASP A 342 56.71 -36.42 -33.96
C ASP A 342 58.09 -36.95 -33.55
N ASP A 343 58.51 -36.64 -32.33
CA ASP A 343 59.59 -37.35 -31.63
C ASP A 343 59.07 -37.71 -30.24
N GLU A 344 59.03 -39.03 -30.00
CA GLU A 344 59.31 -39.73 -28.76
C GLU A 344 58.50 -39.38 -27.49
N THR A 345 57.66 -40.32 -27.05
CA THR A 345 57.97 -41.17 -25.86
C THR A 345 56.86 -42.22 -25.66
N ASP A 346 57.20 -43.50 -25.88
CA ASP A 346 56.62 -44.66 -25.23
C ASP A 346 57.74 -45.28 -24.36
N GLU A 347 57.64 -45.13 -23.04
CA GLU A 347 57.97 -46.11 -21.96
C GLU A 347 57.79 -45.48 -20.57
#